data_AF-A0A6J8B0C1-F1
#
_entry.id   AF-A0A6J8B0C1-F1
#
_cell.length_a   1.000
_cell.length_b   1.000
_cell.length_c   1.000
_cell.angle_alpha   90.00
_cell.angle_beta   90.00
_cell.angle_gamma   90.00
#
_symmetry.space_group_name_H-M   'P 1'
#
loop_
_entity.id
_entity.type
_entity.pdbx_description
1 polymer ?
#
loop_
_entity_poly.entity_id
_entity_poly.type
_entity_poly.pdbx_seq_one_letter_code
_entity_poly.pdbx_strand_id
1 'polypeptide(L)'
;MNIFQSCLLVMVCFGLTAMIQAKSTYVAFYATLTKNQLLRGTKTVVYDNVYTNLGSSYNNIDGTFTAPEKGLYYFTATLMSLHTKDLHIFMMKNKNVIGYGHGARGGAEMGSVNAVIELGKGDVVEMVHDAKQGDQTIYGEGFCSFAGYLITNLSSDRNSAEYVEIHLKSKLK
;
A
#
# COMPACT_ATOMS: atom_id res chain seq x y z
N MET A 1 -39.53 34.71 -23.06
CA MET A 1 -38.42 34.12 -22.29
C MET A 1 -37.21 34.11 -23.20
N ASN A 2 -36.25 35.01 -22.97
CA ASN A 2 -35.27 35.42 -23.99
C ASN A 2 -34.18 34.35 -24.19
N ILE A 3 -33.82 34.11 -25.46
CA ILE A 3 -32.76 33.20 -25.92
C ILE A 3 -31.40 33.48 -25.24
N PHE A 4 -31.17 34.72 -24.80
CA PHE A 4 -29.99 35.09 -24.02
C PHE A 4 -29.94 34.44 -22.62
N GLN A 5 -31.09 34.19 -22.01
CA GLN A 5 -31.20 33.59 -20.68
C GLN A 5 -31.04 32.07 -20.72
N SER A 6 -31.39 31.42 -21.84
CA SER A 6 -31.14 29.99 -22.07
C SER A 6 -29.68 29.69 -22.38
N CYS A 7 -28.98 30.51 -23.18
CA CYS A 7 -27.56 30.30 -23.48
C CYS A 7 -26.67 30.47 -22.23
N LEU A 8 -26.98 31.45 -21.37
CA LEU A 8 -26.26 31.67 -20.12
C LEU A 8 -26.40 30.47 -19.17
N LEU A 9 -27.59 29.86 -19.11
CA LEU A 9 -27.86 28.70 -18.26
C LEU A 9 -27.13 27.43 -18.78
N VAL A 10 -27.07 27.22 -20.09
CA VAL A 10 -26.33 26.09 -20.69
C VAL A 10 -24.83 26.22 -20.50
N MET A 11 -24.27 27.44 -20.60
CA MET A 11 -22.84 27.67 -20.32
C MET A 11 -22.48 27.47 -18.85
N VAL A 12 -23.38 27.84 -17.92
CA VAL A 12 -23.21 27.55 -16.48
C VAL A 12 -23.36 26.06 -16.20
N CYS A 13 -24.28 25.34 -16.86
CA CYS A 13 -24.41 23.89 -16.72
C CYS A 13 -23.17 23.15 -17.23
N PHE A 14 -22.63 23.51 -18.41
CA PHE A 14 -21.39 22.93 -18.93
C PHE A 14 -20.17 23.27 -18.04
N GLY A 15 -20.09 24.51 -17.54
CA GLY A 15 -19.04 24.96 -16.62
C GLY A 15 -19.08 24.28 -15.25
N LEU A 16 -20.28 23.99 -14.70
CA LEU A 16 -20.42 23.23 -13.46
C LEU A 16 -20.13 21.74 -13.65
N THR A 17 -20.47 21.12 -14.79
CA THR A 17 -20.05 19.73 -15.07
C THR A 17 -18.56 19.58 -15.32
N ALA A 18 -17.87 20.63 -15.79
CA ALA A 18 -16.43 20.61 -16.08
C ALA A 18 -15.53 20.79 -14.84
N MET A 19 -16.11 20.94 -13.64
CA MET A 19 -15.37 21.09 -12.38
C MET A 19 -15.61 19.93 -11.41
N ILE A 20 -15.81 18.71 -11.92
CA ILE A 20 -15.42 17.53 -11.14
C ILE A 20 -13.90 17.45 -11.26
N GLN A 21 -13.20 18.24 -10.45
CA GLN A 21 -11.78 18.06 -10.23
C GLN A 21 -11.62 16.59 -9.81
N ALA A 22 -10.99 15.77 -10.66
CA ALA A 22 -10.64 14.41 -10.29
C ALA A 22 -9.88 14.51 -8.96
N LYS A 23 -10.51 14.01 -7.89
CA LYS A 23 -9.93 14.06 -6.55
C LYS A 23 -8.68 13.19 -6.60
N SER A 24 -7.52 13.82 -6.74
CA SER A 24 -6.24 13.13 -6.61
C SER A 24 -6.15 12.60 -5.19
N THR A 25 -6.31 11.29 -5.04
CA THR A 25 -6.19 10.63 -3.74
C THR A 25 -4.74 10.22 -3.59
N TYR A 26 -3.99 10.95 -2.78
CA TYR A 26 -2.66 10.49 -2.36
C TYR A 26 -2.85 9.31 -1.42
N VAL A 27 -2.29 8.15 -1.78
CA VAL A 27 -2.32 6.95 -0.97
C VAL A 27 -0.88 6.60 -0.63
N ALA A 28 -0.53 6.75 0.64
CA ALA A 28 0.79 6.41 1.15
C ALA A 28 0.72 6.17 2.65
N PHE A 29 1.44 5.16 3.13
CA PHE A 29 1.62 4.94 4.55
C PHE A 29 3.06 4.55 4.89
N TYR A 30 3.44 4.86 6.12
CA TYR A 30 4.68 4.42 6.73
C TYR A 30 4.44 4.24 8.22
N ALA A 31 4.73 3.04 8.71
CA ALA A 31 4.60 2.67 10.11
C ALA A 31 5.79 1.85 10.58
N THR A 32 6.14 1.97 11.85
CA THR A 32 7.18 1.18 12.52
C THR A 32 6.61 0.38 13.67
N LEU A 33 7.34 -0.67 14.05
CA LEU A 33 7.00 -1.52 15.18
C LEU A 33 7.68 -1.00 16.46
N THR A 34 6.90 -0.65 17.49
CA THR A 34 7.48 -0.05 18.72
C THR A 34 8.02 -1.09 19.70
N LYS A 35 7.37 -2.24 19.80
CA LYS A 35 7.69 -3.28 20.78
C LYS A 35 7.81 -4.64 20.10
N ASN A 36 8.63 -5.51 20.67
CA ASN A 36 8.76 -6.90 20.21
C ASN A 36 7.38 -7.56 20.17
N GLN A 37 7.06 -8.23 19.06
CA GLN A 37 5.82 -8.99 18.92
C GLN A 37 6.10 -10.47 18.85
N LEU A 38 5.55 -11.22 19.81
CA LEU A 38 5.48 -12.67 19.73
C LEU A 38 4.42 -13.07 18.70
N LEU A 39 4.86 -13.86 17.72
CA LEU A 39 4.07 -14.36 16.61
C LEU A 39 3.82 -15.86 16.81
N ARG A 40 2.55 -16.22 16.99
CA ARG A 40 2.08 -17.60 17.20
C ARG A 40 1.03 -17.94 16.16
N GLY A 41 1.18 -19.10 15.51
CA GLY A 41 0.29 -19.50 14.43
C GLY A 41 0.26 -18.48 13.29
N THR A 42 -0.84 -18.43 12.53
CA THR A 42 -1.00 -17.41 11.49
C THR A 42 -1.39 -16.09 12.14
N LYS A 43 -0.42 -15.18 12.28
CA LYS A 43 -0.62 -13.89 12.94
C LYS A 43 -0.06 -12.75 12.09
N THR A 44 -0.88 -11.71 11.91
CA THR A 44 -0.49 -10.46 11.26
C THR A 44 0.40 -9.64 12.17
N VAL A 45 1.48 -9.09 11.62
CA VAL A 45 2.38 -8.15 12.31
C VAL A 45 1.73 -6.78 12.29
N VAL A 46 1.56 -6.19 13.48
CA VAL A 46 0.95 -4.86 13.61
C VAL A 46 2.05 -3.82 13.80
N TYR A 47 2.35 -3.03 12.77
CA TYR A 47 3.27 -1.88 12.90
C TYR A 47 2.47 -0.71 13.48
N ASP A 48 2.59 -0.51 14.79
CA ASP A 48 1.65 0.27 15.59
C ASP A 48 1.90 1.79 15.55
N ASN A 49 3.14 2.21 15.27
CA ASN A 49 3.53 3.62 15.25
C ASN A 49 3.53 4.18 13.83
N VAL A 50 2.52 4.99 13.53
CA VAL A 50 2.24 5.51 12.18
C VAL A 50 2.78 6.92 12.01
N TYR A 51 3.64 7.12 11.01
CA TYR A 51 4.18 8.44 10.65
C TYR A 51 3.43 9.06 9.47
N THR A 52 2.94 8.25 8.54
CA THR A 52 2.20 8.69 7.35
C THR A 52 1.06 7.72 7.11
N ASN A 53 -0.13 8.24 6.79
CA ASN A 53 -1.30 7.45 6.43
C ASN A 53 -2.27 8.26 5.54
N LEU A 54 -1.73 8.78 4.42
CA LEU A 54 -2.52 9.48 3.42
C LEU A 54 -3.50 8.50 2.76
N GLY A 55 -4.77 8.91 2.64
CA GLY A 55 -5.84 8.03 2.18
C GLY A 55 -6.38 7.08 3.25
N SER A 56 -5.86 7.13 4.48
CA SER A 56 -6.31 6.34 5.64
C SER A 56 -6.44 4.84 5.33
N SER A 57 -5.49 4.33 4.56
CA SER A 57 -5.56 2.97 3.99
C SER A 57 -4.84 1.93 4.84
N TYR A 58 -3.96 2.33 5.75
CA TYR A 58 -3.33 1.43 6.73
C TYR A 58 -4.05 1.49 8.09
N ASN A 59 -4.34 0.33 8.67
CA ASN A 59 -4.94 0.18 9.99
C ASN A 59 -3.89 -0.34 10.98
N ASN A 60 -3.50 0.50 11.94
CA ASN A 60 -2.49 0.18 12.95
C ASN A 60 -3.02 -0.64 14.13
N ILE A 61 -4.28 -1.05 14.09
CA ILE A 61 -4.88 -1.96 15.08
C ILE A 61 -4.76 -3.41 14.62
N ASP A 62 -4.94 -3.68 13.33
CA ASP A 62 -4.90 -5.03 12.75
C ASP A 62 -3.69 -5.29 11.83
N GLY A 63 -2.91 -4.26 11.48
CA GLY A 63 -1.70 -4.37 10.66
C GLY A 63 -1.97 -4.47 9.16
N THR A 64 -3.19 -4.18 8.71
CA THR A 64 -3.60 -4.34 7.31
C THR A 64 -3.56 -3.03 6.54
N PHE A 65 -3.17 -3.10 5.26
CA PHE A 65 -3.43 -2.06 4.27
C PHE A 65 -4.61 -2.48 3.40
N THR A 66 -5.58 -1.60 3.20
CA THR A 66 -6.72 -1.82 2.28
C THR A 66 -6.67 -0.80 1.15
N ALA A 67 -6.58 -1.26 -0.10
CA ALA A 67 -6.51 -0.39 -1.26
C ALA A 67 -7.81 0.43 -1.42
N PRO A 68 -7.75 1.77 -1.41
CA PRO A 68 -8.95 2.61 -1.54
C PRO A 68 -9.47 2.68 -2.98
N GLU A 69 -8.61 2.38 -3.96
CA GLU A 69 -8.91 2.43 -5.39
C GLU A 69 -8.09 1.39 -6.18
N LYS A 70 -8.39 1.26 -7.48
CA LYS A 70 -7.64 0.37 -8.36
C LYS A 70 -6.35 1.05 -8.82
N GLY A 71 -5.21 0.39 -8.63
CA GLY A 71 -3.92 0.98 -9.01
C GLY A 71 -2.75 0.01 -8.94
N LEU A 72 -1.60 0.51 -9.38
CA LEU A 72 -0.31 -0.12 -9.16
C LEU A 72 0.29 0.43 -7.87
N TYR A 73 0.65 -0.44 -6.95
CA TYR A 73 1.15 -0.08 -5.63
C TYR A 73 2.55 -0.64 -5.41
N TYR A 74 3.37 0.09 -4.66
CA TYR A 74 4.62 -0.41 -4.10
C TYR A 74 4.43 -0.68 -2.61
N PHE A 75 4.99 -1.79 -2.13
CA PHE A 75 5.10 -2.12 -0.72
C PHE A 75 6.51 -2.54 -0.37
N THR A 76 6.93 -2.24 0.86
CA THR A 76 8.16 -2.76 1.45
C THR A 76 7.99 -2.94 2.94
N ALA A 77 8.61 -3.98 3.48
CA ALA A 77 8.72 -4.19 4.92
C ALA A 77 10.15 -4.59 5.30
N THR A 78 10.61 -4.10 6.44
CA THR A 78 11.82 -4.55 7.12
C THR A 78 11.46 -5.42 8.31
N LEU A 79 12.26 -6.45 8.53
CA LEU A 79 12.06 -7.50 9.51
C LEU A 79 13.38 -7.70 10.26
N MET A 80 13.33 -7.83 11.57
CA MET A 80 14.51 -8.15 12.37
C MET A 80 14.13 -9.28 13.32
N SER A 81 14.93 -10.34 13.28
CA SER A 81 14.75 -11.48 14.18
C SER A 81 15.24 -11.12 15.59
N LEU A 82 14.55 -11.64 16.61
CA LEU A 82 14.99 -11.49 17.98
C LEU A 82 15.98 -12.62 18.37
N HIS A 83 17.21 -12.24 18.69
CA HIS A 83 18.26 -13.10 19.23
C HIS A 83 18.60 -14.34 18.36
N THR A 84 18.28 -15.53 18.85
CA THR A 84 18.77 -16.83 18.37
C THR A 84 17.76 -17.57 17.49
N LYS A 85 16.60 -16.97 17.21
CA LYS A 85 15.59 -17.57 16.35
C LYS A 85 15.57 -16.90 14.98
N ASP A 86 15.30 -17.70 13.96
CA ASP A 86 14.94 -17.17 12.65
C ASP A 86 13.57 -16.47 12.73
N LEU A 87 13.23 -15.69 11.71
CA LEU A 87 11.95 -15.00 11.54
C LEU A 87 11.49 -15.17 10.09
N HIS A 88 10.28 -15.68 9.89
CA HIS A 88 9.71 -15.91 8.57
C HIS A 88 8.36 -15.20 8.47
N ILE A 89 8.28 -14.23 7.57
CA ILE A 89 7.10 -13.40 7.37
C ILE A 89 6.75 -13.39 5.90
N PHE A 90 5.49 -13.66 5.59
CA PHE A 90 4.93 -13.50 4.26
C PHE A 90 4.39 -12.10 4.09
N MET A 91 4.62 -11.51 2.92
CA MET A 91 3.74 -10.47 2.42
C MET A 91 2.58 -11.17 1.71
N MET A 92 1.34 -10.87 2.11
CA MET A 92 0.15 -11.48 1.51
C MET A 92 -0.72 -10.44 0.82
N LYS A 93 -1.33 -10.82 -0.31
CA LYS A 93 -2.46 -10.13 -0.93
C LYS A 93 -3.69 -11.02 -0.82
N ASN A 94 -4.75 -10.56 -0.15
CA ASN A 94 -5.99 -11.31 0.04
C ASN A 94 -5.75 -12.77 0.47
N LYS A 95 -4.87 -12.98 1.47
CA LYS A 95 -4.46 -14.30 2.00
C LYS A 95 -3.61 -15.18 1.08
N ASN A 96 -3.21 -14.68 -0.10
CA ASN A 96 -2.25 -15.36 -0.97
C ASN A 96 -0.86 -14.78 -0.74
N VAL A 97 0.14 -15.64 -0.56
CA VAL A 97 1.53 -15.22 -0.40
C VAL A 97 2.04 -14.64 -1.72
N ILE A 98 2.56 -13.41 -1.66
CA ILE A 98 3.17 -12.70 -2.80
C ILE A 98 4.66 -12.39 -2.57
N GLY A 99 5.15 -12.55 -1.34
CA GLY A 99 6.55 -12.32 -1.00
C GLY A 99 6.95 -13.07 0.26
N TYR A 100 8.24 -13.45 0.32
CA TYR A 100 8.84 -14.19 1.42
C TYR A 100 9.92 -13.32 2.06
N GLY A 101 9.74 -12.95 3.32
CA GLY A 101 10.73 -12.26 4.13
C GLY A 101 11.35 -13.19 5.15
N HIS A 102 12.67 -13.09 5.32
CA HIS A 102 13.43 -13.91 6.25
C HIS A 102 14.44 -13.05 7.03
N GLY A 103 14.38 -13.10 8.36
CA GLY A 103 15.42 -12.60 9.25
C GLY A 103 16.16 -13.80 9.85
N ALA A 104 17.45 -13.95 9.56
CA ALA A 104 18.22 -15.09 10.04
C ALA A 104 18.43 -15.02 11.56
N ARG A 105 18.71 -16.14 12.21
CA ARG A 105 19.28 -16.15 13.56
C ARG A 105 20.70 -15.58 13.53
N GLY A 106 21.04 -14.71 14.47
CA GLY A 106 22.38 -14.10 14.49
C GLY A 106 22.56 -12.91 15.44
N GLY A 107 21.48 -12.44 16.09
CA GLY A 107 21.53 -11.23 16.90
C GLY A 107 21.49 -9.98 16.03
N ALA A 108 20.27 -9.51 15.75
CA ALA A 108 19.95 -8.32 14.94
C ALA A 108 20.15 -8.45 13.41
N GLU A 109 20.05 -9.67 12.88
CA GLU A 109 19.95 -9.89 11.43
C GLU A 109 18.64 -9.31 10.88
N MET A 110 18.75 -8.56 9.79
CA MET A 110 17.61 -7.89 9.15
C MET A 110 17.29 -8.50 7.78
N GLY A 111 16.02 -8.79 7.58
CA GLY A 111 15.44 -9.12 6.29
C GLY A 111 14.61 -7.96 5.73
N SER A 112 14.35 -8.00 4.44
CA SER A 112 13.34 -7.15 3.81
C SER A 112 12.55 -7.93 2.76
N VAL A 113 11.34 -7.45 2.49
CA VAL A 113 10.50 -7.94 1.39
C VAL A 113 9.85 -6.74 0.72
N ASN A 114 9.80 -6.75 -0.61
CA ASN A 114 9.25 -5.68 -1.42
C ASN A 114 8.38 -6.26 -2.52
N ALA A 115 7.40 -5.48 -2.97
CA ALA A 115 6.50 -5.87 -4.05
C ALA A 115 6.00 -4.65 -4.82
N VAL A 116 5.89 -4.78 -6.14
CA VAL A 116 5.13 -3.88 -7.01
C VAL A 116 3.97 -4.69 -7.59
N ILE A 117 2.74 -4.36 -7.20
CA ILE A 117 1.57 -5.19 -7.50
C ILE A 117 0.36 -4.34 -7.87
N GLU A 118 -0.48 -4.87 -8.75
CA GLU A 118 -1.81 -4.33 -9.01
C GLU A 118 -2.76 -4.72 -7.88
N LEU A 119 -3.46 -3.73 -7.34
CA LEU A 119 -4.55 -3.92 -6.39
C LEU A 119 -5.85 -3.38 -6.98
N GLY A 120 -6.93 -4.13 -6.78
CA GLY A 120 -8.29 -3.62 -6.92
C GLY A 120 -8.72 -2.87 -5.65
N LYS A 121 -9.75 -2.03 -5.77
CA LYS A 121 -10.39 -1.41 -4.60
C LYS A 121 -10.85 -2.49 -3.62
N GLY A 122 -10.43 -2.37 -2.37
CA GLY A 122 -10.74 -3.30 -1.29
C GLY A 122 -9.78 -4.49 -1.17
N ASP A 123 -8.80 -4.65 -2.07
CA ASP A 123 -7.75 -5.64 -1.87
C ASP A 123 -6.94 -5.30 -0.61
N VAL A 124 -6.58 -6.33 0.14
CA VAL A 124 -5.84 -6.22 1.41
C VAL A 124 -4.41 -6.72 1.24
N VAL A 125 -3.46 -5.95 1.77
CA VAL A 125 -2.05 -6.34 1.90
C VAL A 125 -1.64 -6.34 3.37
N GLU A 126 -0.98 -7.42 3.81
CA GLU A 126 -0.56 -7.59 5.20
C GLU A 126 0.73 -8.42 5.31
N MET A 127 1.42 -8.26 6.44
CA MET A 127 2.63 -8.99 6.80
C MET A 127 2.27 -10.08 7.82
N VAL A 128 2.46 -11.36 7.48
CA VAL A 128 1.92 -12.48 8.27
C VAL A 128 2.97 -13.52 8.58
N HIS A 129 3.00 -13.97 9.83
CA HIS A 129 3.88 -15.04 10.31
C HIS A 129 3.67 -16.38 9.60
N ASP A 130 4.77 -17.05 9.22
CA ASP A 130 4.73 -18.44 8.77
C ASP A 130 4.53 -19.37 9.98
N ALA A 131 3.27 -19.76 10.21
CA ALA A 131 2.89 -20.66 11.28
C ALA A 131 3.66 -22.00 11.29
N LYS A 132 4.23 -22.43 10.15
CA LYS A 132 4.99 -23.68 10.05
C LYS A 132 6.34 -23.64 10.77
N GLN A 133 6.83 -22.45 11.12
CA GLN A 133 8.14 -22.23 11.74
C GLN A 133 8.09 -22.19 13.28
N GLY A 134 6.92 -22.48 13.86
CA GLY A 134 6.69 -22.37 15.29
C GLY A 134 6.69 -20.92 15.79
N ASP A 135 6.80 -20.75 17.11
CA ASP A 135 6.79 -19.43 17.75
C ASP A 135 8.08 -18.64 17.45
N GLN A 136 7.90 -17.47 16.81
CA GLN A 136 8.98 -16.53 16.47
C GLN A 136 8.64 -15.13 16.98
N THR A 137 9.64 -14.27 17.08
CA THR A 137 9.47 -12.89 17.57
C THR A 137 10.14 -11.92 16.61
N ILE A 138 9.38 -10.93 16.18
CA ILE A 138 9.90 -9.78 15.43
C ILE A 138 10.35 -8.68 16.41
N TYR A 139 11.53 -8.11 16.18
CA TYR A 139 12.11 -7.06 17.01
C TYR A 139 11.41 -5.71 16.81
N GLY A 140 11.16 -4.99 17.90
CA GLY A 140 10.52 -3.67 17.90
C GLY A 140 11.51 -2.51 17.87
N GLU A 141 11.29 -1.51 18.72
CA GLU A 141 12.12 -0.31 18.89
C GLU A 141 12.34 0.52 17.62
N GLY A 142 11.44 0.41 16.64
CA GLY A 142 11.49 1.14 15.38
C GLY A 142 12.40 0.54 14.31
N PHE A 143 13.07 -0.60 14.56
CA PHE A 143 13.93 -1.26 13.57
C PHE A 143 13.12 -1.88 12.41
N CYS A 144 11.94 -2.40 12.72
CA CYS A 144 11.03 -2.98 11.73
C CYS A 144 10.01 -1.95 11.25
N SER A 145 9.78 -1.92 9.95
CA SER A 145 8.89 -0.97 9.29
C SER A 145 8.03 -1.63 8.22
N PHE A 146 6.88 -1.04 7.94
CA PHE A 146 6.03 -1.38 6.81
C PHE A 146 5.58 -0.09 6.13
N ALA A 147 5.76 -0.04 4.82
CA ALA A 147 5.48 1.13 4.01
C ALA A 147 4.85 0.71 2.69
N GLY A 148 4.07 1.62 2.12
CA GLY A 148 3.57 1.46 0.77
C GLY A 148 2.90 2.72 0.25
N TYR A 149 2.81 2.81 -1.07
CA TYR A 149 2.17 3.94 -1.74
C TYR A 149 1.62 3.53 -3.11
N LEU A 150 0.63 4.29 -3.56
CA LEU A 150 0.10 4.23 -4.92
C LEU A 150 1.10 4.85 -5.89
N ILE A 151 1.56 4.07 -6.87
CA ILE A 151 2.42 4.55 -7.95
C ILE A 151 1.57 5.27 -9.00
N THR A 152 0.50 4.61 -9.45
CA THR A 152 -0.42 5.16 -10.43
C THR A 152 -1.79 4.51 -10.34
N ASN A 153 -2.84 5.29 -10.57
CA ASN A 153 -4.19 4.79 -10.71
C ASN A 153 -4.36 4.07 -12.05
N LEU A 154 -4.91 2.87 -11.99
CA LEU A 154 -5.21 2.05 -13.17
C LEU A 154 -6.71 2.10 -13.45
N SER A 155 -7.28 3.31 -13.47
CA SER A 155 -8.68 3.50 -13.79
C SER A 155 -9.02 2.76 -15.08
N SER A 156 -10.18 2.12 -15.11
CA SER A 156 -10.70 1.39 -16.28
C SER A 156 -11.04 2.28 -17.48
N ASP A 157 -10.60 3.55 -17.47
CA ASP A 157 -10.77 4.49 -18.57
C ASP A 157 -9.62 4.31 -19.57
N ARG A 158 -9.95 3.78 -20.74
CA ARG A 158 -9.04 3.55 -21.88
C ARG A 158 -8.17 4.77 -22.28
N ASN A 159 -8.53 5.98 -21.83
CA ASN A 159 -7.82 7.22 -22.14
C ASN A 159 -6.49 7.39 -21.37
N SER A 160 -6.27 6.68 -20.25
CA SER A 160 -5.03 6.82 -19.46
C SER A 160 -3.85 6.05 -20.08
N ALA A 161 -4.12 4.90 -20.70
CA ALA A 161 -3.13 4.12 -21.45
C ALA A 161 -2.60 4.88 -22.68
N GLU A 162 -3.49 5.58 -23.39
CA GLU A 162 -3.13 6.44 -24.53
C GLU A 162 -2.25 7.63 -24.08
N TYR A 163 -2.50 8.18 -22.89
CA TYR A 163 -1.70 9.28 -22.33
C TYR A 163 -0.27 8.86 -21.97
N VAL A 164 -0.09 7.67 -21.38
CA VAL A 164 1.25 7.14 -21.04
C VAL A 164 2.05 6.81 -22.31
N GLU A 165 1.39 6.25 -23.34
CA GLU A 165 2.06 5.92 -24.59
C GLU A 165 2.50 7.17 -25.38
N ILE A 166 1.68 8.22 -25.40
CA ILE A 166 2.03 9.52 -26.01
C ILE A 166 3.23 10.15 -25.29
N HIS A 167 3.26 10.09 -23.95
CA HIS A 167 4.30 10.76 -23.16
C HIS A 167 5.64 10.00 -23.13
N LEU A 168 5.64 8.68 -23.32
CA LEU A 168 6.87 7.89 -23.49
C LEU A 168 7.47 8.08 -24.90
N LYS A 169 6.64 8.14 -25.94
CA LYS A 169 7.10 8.36 -27.32
C LYS A 169 7.66 9.76 -27.56
N SER A 170 7.22 10.78 -26.80
CA SER A 170 7.74 12.15 -26.92
C SER A 170 9.12 12.36 -26.28
N LYS A 171 9.52 11.48 -25.35
CA LYS A 171 10.84 11.52 -24.69
C LYS A 171 11.92 10.70 -25.38
N LEU A 172 11.58 9.98 -26.45
CA LEU A 172 12.48 9.12 -27.23
C LEU A 172 12.85 9.74 -28.60
N LYS A 173 12.71 11.06 -28.77
CA LYS A 173 13.20 11.80 -29.93
C LYS A 173 14.27 12.81 -29.50
#